data_AF-A0A971V648-F1
#
_entry.id   AF-A0A971V648-F1
#
_cell.length_a   1.000
_cell.length_b   1.000
_cell.length_c   1.000
_cell.angle_alpha   90.00
_cell.angle_beta   90.00
_cell.angle_gamma   90.00
#
_symmetry.space_group_name_H-M   'P 1'
#
loop_
_entity.id
_entity.type
_entity.pdbx_description
1 polymer ?
#
loop_
_entity_poly.entity_id
_entity_poly.type
_entity_poly.pdbx_seq_one_letter_code
_entity_poly.pdbx_strand_id
1 'polypeptide(L)'
;MSSNHFPTIDYVDLIEDLREDLNKNIINESSLLYIVRQKESITLDCTEGSFYPIVDFFYTQPELASPLTQMTIIDAKKLCYSSLDVLKQMDNSNNSVETFSAFCSIIASDLSDYTKGKSKRNDEHCFVLLTKSTDTLPSLPMMVYLQDEAINPVLETGKAKDILIEMQICCPEEK
;
A
#
# COMPACT_ATOMS: atom_id res chain seq x y z
N MET A 1 -23.51 -10.95 -14.68
CA MET A 1 -22.95 -9.59 -14.66
C MET A 1 -21.46 -9.77 -14.53
N SER A 2 -20.65 -9.11 -15.38
CA SER A 2 -19.20 -9.17 -15.26
C SER A 2 -18.81 -8.46 -13.97
N SER A 3 -18.29 -9.18 -12.98
CA SER A 3 -17.63 -8.52 -11.86
C SER A 3 -16.43 -7.78 -12.45
N ASN A 4 -16.30 -6.49 -12.18
CA ASN A 4 -15.11 -5.73 -12.53
C ASN A 4 -14.02 -6.12 -11.55
N HIS A 5 -13.51 -7.35 -11.70
CA HIS A 5 -12.46 -7.87 -10.87
C HIS A 5 -11.15 -7.25 -11.34
N PHE A 6 -10.60 -6.35 -10.53
CA PHE A 6 -9.25 -5.84 -10.70
C PHE A 6 -8.31 -6.91 -10.18
N PRO A 7 -7.62 -7.67 -11.07
CA PRO A 7 -6.90 -8.89 -10.68
C PRO A 7 -5.76 -8.66 -9.67
N THR A 8 -5.48 -7.39 -9.34
CA THR A 8 -4.39 -6.96 -8.47
C THR A 8 -4.81 -6.02 -7.35
N ILE A 9 -6.02 -5.44 -7.37
CA ILE A 9 -6.52 -4.56 -6.31
C ILE A 9 -7.59 -5.32 -5.55
N ASP A 10 -7.28 -5.67 -4.30
CA ASP A 10 -8.26 -6.27 -3.40
C ASP A 10 -9.13 -5.17 -2.76
N TYR A 11 -10.10 -4.69 -3.53
CA TYR A 11 -11.07 -3.71 -3.04
C TYR A 11 -11.88 -4.23 -1.85
N VAL A 12 -12.04 -5.55 -1.69
CA VAL A 12 -12.77 -6.11 -0.55
C VAL A 12 -11.99 -5.81 0.73
N ASP A 13 -10.71 -6.17 0.76
CA ASP A 13 -9.84 -5.90 1.91
C ASP A 13 -9.76 -4.39 2.20
N LEU A 14 -9.54 -3.55 1.19
CA LEU A 14 -9.48 -2.08 1.37
C LEU A 14 -10.79 -1.48 1.91
N ILE A 15 -11.94 -2.01 1.47
CA ILE A 15 -13.26 -1.59 1.96
C ILE A 15 -13.46 -2.05 3.41
N GLU A 16 -13.07 -3.29 3.73
CA GLU A 16 -13.17 -3.85 5.07
C GLU A 16 -12.30 -3.08 6.07
N ASP A 17 -11.04 -2.82 5.73
CA ASP A 17 -10.11 -2.03 6.53
C ASP A 17 -10.69 -0.63 6.83
N LEU A 18 -11.13 0.08 5.78
CA LEU A 18 -11.66 1.44 5.95
C LEU A 18 -12.96 1.45 6.77
N ARG A 19 -13.83 0.44 6.62
CA ARG A 19 -15.04 0.28 7.44
C ARG A 19 -14.70 -0.01 8.89
N GLU A 20 -13.74 -0.89 9.13
CA GLU A 20 -13.28 -1.25 10.46
C GLU A 20 -12.74 -0.02 11.21
N ASP A 21 -11.95 0.81 10.54
CA ASP A 21 -11.40 2.04 11.13
C ASP A 21 -12.47 3.09 11.46
N LEU A 22 -13.46 3.25 10.57
CA LEU A 22 -14.62 4.11 10.83
C LEU A 22 -15.43 3.60 12.02
N ASN A 23 -15.69 2.29 12.08
CA ASN A 23 -16.45 1.66 13.16
C ASN A 23 -15.72 1.73 14.51
N LYS A 24 -14.39 1.59 14.51
CA LYS A 24 -13.53 1.72 15.70
C LYS A 24 -13.27 3.17 16.09
N ASN A 25 -13.75 4.16 15.33
CA ASN A 25 -13.48 5.59 15.50
C ASN A 25 -11.98 5.94 15.46
N ILE A 26 -11.17 5.17 14.73
CA ILE A 26 -9.78 5.52 14.43
C ILE A 26 -9.76 6.76 13.52
N ILE A 27 -10.71 6.81 12.58
CA ILE A 27 -11.04 7.96 11.76
C ILE A 27 -12.56 8.19 11.75
N ASN A 28 -12.99 9.33 11.20
CA ASN A 28 -14.40 9.64 10.91
C ASN A 28 -14.63 9.90 9.40
N GLU A 29 -15.89 9.98 8.97
CA GLU A 29 -16.30 10.18 7.57
C GLU A 29 -15.62 11.39 6.87
N SER A 30 -15.28 12.44 7.62
CA SER A 30 -14.66 13.65 7.10
C SER A 30 -13.14 13.65 7.14
N SER A 31 -12.53 12.58 7.65
CA SER A 31 -11.07 12.44 7.73
C SER A 31 -10.49 12.42 6.33
N LEU A 32 -9.41 13.16 6.16
CA LEU A 32 -8.71 13.28 4.90
C LEU A 32 -7.70 12.14 4.76
N LEU A 33 -7.84 11.32 3.73
CA LEU A 33 -6.91 10.25 3.39
C LEU A 33 -6.07 10.66 2.18
N TYR A 34 -4.84 10.16 2.13
CA TYR A 34 -3.90 10.36 1.01
C TYR A 34 -3.92 9.12 0.14
N ILE A 35 -4.31 9.26 -1.12
CA ILE A 35 -4.68 8.13 -1.99
C ILE A 35 -3.55 7.83 -2.96
N VAL A 36 -3.23 6.55 -3.16
CA VAL A 36 -2.38 6.07 -4.26
C VAL A 36 -3.27 5.52 -5.36
N ARG A 37 -3.01 5.91 -6.61
CA ARG A 37 -3.82 5.51 -7.77
C ARG A 37 -3.00 4.83 -8.86
N GLN A 38 -3.66 4.03 -9.69
CA GLN A 38 -3.06 3.52 -10.93
C GLN A 38 -2.76 4.66 -11.92
N LYS A 39 -1.77 4.47 -12.81
CA LYS A 39 -1.42 5.47 -13.84
C LYS A 39 -2.42 5.54 -14.97
N GLU A 40 -3.05 4.42 -15.27
CA GLU A 40 -4.01 4.31 -16.35
C GLU A 40 -5.42 4.41 -15.79
N SER A 41 -6.24 5.23 -16.44
CA SER A 41 -7.64 5.32 -16.11
C SER A 41 -8.40 4.16 -16.73
N ILE A 42 -9.38 3.64 -16.02
CA ILE A 42 -10.33 2.66 -16.51
C ILE A 42 -11.71 3.29 -16.65
N THR A 43 -12.60 2.64 -17.39
CA THR A 43 -14.00 3.04 -17.52
C THR A 43 -14.84 1.90 -16.96
N LEU A 44 -15.75 2.19 -16.02
CA LEU A 44 -16.72 1.20 -15.56
C LEU A 44 -17.99 1.33 -16.38
N ASP A 45 -18.59 0.19 -16.71
CA ASP A 45 -19.86 0.14 -17.46
C ASP A 45 -21.01 0.89 -16.74
N CYS A 46 -20.91 1.10 -15.42
CA CYS A 46 -21.93 1.71 -14.59
C CYS A 46 -21.71 3.22 -14.30
N THR A 47 -20.62 3.83 -14.77
CA THR A 47 -20.32 5.24 -14.51
C THR A 47 -20.12 6.04 -15.80
N GLU A 48 -20.57 7.29 -15.81
CA GLU A 48 -20.25 8.24 -16.88
C GLU A 48 -18.86 8.84 -16.63
N GLY A 49 -17.80 8.09 -16.93
CA GLY A 49 -16.43 8.62 -16.86
C GLY A 49 -15.33 7.59 -16.71
N SER A 50 -14.11 8.01 -17.04
CA SER A 50 -12.91 7.26 -16.71
C SER A 50 -12.38 7.71 -15.34
N PHE A 51 -11.95 6.77 -14.51
CA PHE A 51 -11.34 7.03 -13.21
C PHE A 51 -10.05 6.24 -13.08
N TYR A 52 -9.17 6.70 -12.20
CA TYR A 52 -7.89 6.05 -11.90
C TYR A 52 -8.08 5.20 -10.64
N PRO A 53 -8.07 3.86 -10.72
CA PRO A 53 -8.36 3.00 -9.58
C PRO A 53 -7.50 3.33 -8.35
N ILE A 54 -8.13 3.39 -7.19
CA ILE A 54 -7.46 3.46 -5.88
C ILE A 54 -6.72 2.15 -5.65
N VAL A 55 -5.41 2.23 -5.42
CA VAL A 55 -4.55 1.10 -5.09
C VAL A 55 -4.40 0.97 -3.57
N ASP A 56 -4.27 2.10 -2.87
CA ASP A 56 -4.18 2.15 -1.41
C ASP A 56 -4.43 3.58 -0.87
N PHE A 57 -4.50 3.75 0.44
CA PHE A 57 -4.62 5.04 1.12
C PHE A 57 -3.81 5.13 2.42
N PHE A 58 -3.52 6.37 2.86
CA PHE A 58 -2.84 6.65 4.12
C PHE A 58 -3.56 7.70 4.95
N TYR A 59 -3.48 7.59 6.27
CA TYR A 59 -4.08 8.56 7.21
C TYR A 59 -3.24 9.84 7.39
N THR A 60 -1.97 9.79 7.02
CA THR A 60 -1.05 10.93 7.08
C THR A 60 -0.33 11.07 5.76
N GLN A 61 0.07 12.29 5.39
CA GLN A 61 0.77 12.54 4.13
C GLN A 61 2.10 11.80 4.15
N PRO A 62 2.31 10.78 3.31
CA PRO A 62 3.61 10.13 3.29
C PRO A 62 4.59 11.02 2.52
N GLU A 63 5.78 11.22 3.09
CA GLU A 63 6.90 11.83 2.36
C GLU A 63 7.51 10.77 1.45
N LEU A 64 7.05 10.69 0.21
CA LEU A 64 7.48 9.68 -0.75
C LEU A 64 8.64 10.15 -1.63
N ALA A 65 9.54 9.23 -1.96
CA ALA A 65 10.50 9.42 -3.02
C ALA A 65 9.80 9.35 -4.38
N SER A 66 10.15 10.27 -5.29
CA SER A 66 9.65 10.29 -6.67
C SER A 66 10.83 10.39 -7.64
N PRO A 67 10.84 9.63 -8.75
CA PRO A 67 9.80 8.68 -9.19
C PRO A 67 9.81 7.33 -8.43
N LEU A 68 8.76 6.52 -8.61
CA LEU A 68 8.74 5.13 -8.14
C LEU A 68 9.95 4.35 -8.67
N THR A 69 10.51 3.49 -7.82
CA THR A 69 11.64 2.65 -8.22
C THR A 69 11.14 1.33 -8.76
N GLN A 70 11.43 1.01 -10.03
CA GLN A 70 11.16 -0.30 -10.61
C GLN A 70 12.33 -1.25 -10.31
N MET A 71 12.04 -2.45 -9.83
CA MET A 71 13.04 -3.51 -9.57
C MET A 71 12.41 -4.90 -9.68
N THR A 72 13.22 -5.96 -9.60
CA THR A 72 12.69 -7.33 -9.52
C THR A 72 12.07 -7.59 -8.15
N ILE A 73 11.12 -8.52 -8.06
CA ILE A 73 10.52 -8.91 -6.77
C ILE A 73 11.60 -9.43 -5.81
N ILE A 74 12.62 -10.13 -6.30
CA ILE A 74 13.71 -10.59 -5.43
C ILE A 74 14.53 -9.44 -4.86
N ASP A 75 14.75 -8.37 -5.61
CA ASP A 75 15.46 -7.20 -5.13
C ASP A 75 14.61 -6.37 -4.17
N ALA A 76 13.30 -6.25 -4.41
CA ALA A 76 12.36 -5.65 -3.46
C ALA A 76 12.35 -6.42 -2.12
N LYS A 77 12.36 -7.76 -2.16
CA LYS A 77 12.48 -8.60 -0.96
C LYS A 77 13.78 -8.31 -0.20
N LYS A 78 14.92 -8.27 -0.88
CA LYS A 78 16.22 -7.94 -0.26
C LYS A 78 16.20 -6.54 0.35
N LEU A 79 15.58 -5.58 -0.31
CA LEU A 79 15.42 -4.22 0.18
C LEU A 79 14.61 -4.20 1.48
N CYS A 80 13.44 -4.86 1.52
CA CYS A 80 12.61 -4.96 2.73
C CYS A 80 13.37 -5.58 3.91
N TYR A 81 14.10 -6.67 3.69
CA TYR A 81 14.92 -7.27 4.76
C TYR A 81 16.07 -6.36 5.21
N SER A 82 16.73 -5.68 4.28
CA SER A 82 17.81 -4.74 4.62
C SER A 82 17.28 -3.56 5.43
N SER A 83 16.11 -3.03 5.07
CA SER A 83 15.44 -1.96 5.80
C SER A 83 15.00 -2.40 7.20
N LEU A 84 14.55 -3.63 7.37
CA LEU A 84 14.23 -4.19 8.67
C LEU A 84 15.47 -4.27 9.58
N ASP A 85 16.64 -4.61 9.02
CA ASP A 85 17.89 -4.63 9.78
C ASP A 85 18.31 -3.22 10.23
N VAL A 86 18.09 -2.20 9.39
CA VAL A 86 18.28 -0.79 9.77
C VAL A 86 17.36 -0.41 10.93
N LEU A 87 16.07 -0.76 10.84
CA LEU A 87 15.10 -0.47 11.92
C LEU A 87 15.51 -1.13 13.24
N LYS A 88 15.92 -2.41 13.22
CA LYS A 88 16.42 -3.12 14.40
C LYS A 88 17.67 -2.48 15.01
N GLN A 89 18.54 -1.88 14.19
CA GLN A 89 19.71 -1.17 14.69
C GLN A 89 19.35 0.17 15.36
N MET A 90 18.28 0.83 14.91
CA MET A 90 17.77 2.07 15.53
C MET A 90 17.14 1.82 16.92
N ASP A 91 16.50 0.67 17.13
CA ASP A 91 15.91 0.24 18.42
C ASP A 91 16.95 0.17 19.55
N ASN A 92 18.18 -0.23 19.24
CA ASN A 92 19.26 -0.37 20.22
C ASN A 92 19.76 0.95 20.82
N SER A 93 19.23 2.11 20.38
CA SER A 93 19.70 3.43 20.79
C SER A 93 18.81 4.16 21.81
N ASN A 94 17.55 3.73 22.04
CA ASN A 94 16.63 4.40 22.97
C ASN A 94 15.76 3.40 23.76
N ASN A 95 15.77 3.54 25.09
CA ASN A 95 15.17 2.61 26.07
C ASN A 95 13.62 2.58 26.11
N SER A 96 12.96 2.14 25.05
CA SER A 96 11.56 1.64 25.10
C SER A 96 11.38 0.47 24.13
N VAL A 97 12.05 -0.65 24.47
CA VAL A 97 12.56 -1.66 23.53
C VAL A 97 11.58 -2.81 23.23
N GLU A 98 10.53 -3.02 24.04
CA GLU A 98 9.67 -4.21 23.86
C GLU A 98 8.68 -4.06 22.70
N THR A 99 8.02 -2.91 22.58
CA THR A 99 6.99 -2.69 21.55
C THR A 99 7.58 -2.57 20.14
N PHE A 100 8.74 -1.92 20.01
CA PHE A 100 9.39 -1.74 18.71
C PHE A 100 10.03 -3.04 18.19
N SER A 101 10.67 -3.80 19.08
CA SER A 101 11.18 -5.14 18.77
C SER A 101 10.06 -6.11 18.38
N ALA A 102 8.91 -6.05 19.09
CA ALA A 102 7.72 -6.82 18.72
C ALA A 102 7.18 -6.42 17.33
N PHE A 103 7.12 -5.12 17.03
CA PHE A 103 6.71 -4.61 15.72
C PHE A 103 7.64 -5.08 14.59
N CYS A 104 8.96 -4.98 14.79
CA CYS A 104 9.94 -5.50 13.83
C CYS A 104 9.82 -7.01 13.64
N SER A 105 9.45 -7.75 14.69
CA SER A 105 9.24 -9.20 14.62
C SER A 105 7.99 -9.57 13.81
N ILE A 106 6.91 -8.80 13.94
CA ILE A 106 5.69 -8.95 13.13
C ILE A 106 6.03 -8.73 11.65
N ILE A 107 6.69 -7.62 11.31
CA ILE A 107 7.13 -7.32 9.93
C ILE A 107 8.02 -8.44 9.38
N ALA A 108 8.95 -8.96 10.20
CA ALA A 108 9.82 -10.05 9.78
C ALA A 108 9.02 -11.32 9.41
N SER A 109 7.99 -11.62 10.19
CA SER A 109 7.10 -12.76 9.95
C SER A 109 6.31 -12.56 8.67
N ASP A 110 5.69 -11.40 8.49
CA ASP A 110 4.87 -11.09 7.31
C ASP A 110 5.71 -11.14 6.03
N LEU A 111 6.91 -10.58 6.04
CA LEU A 111 7.85 -10.69 4.92
C LEU A 111 8.25 -12.15 4.64
N SER A 112 8.51 -12.94 5.70
CA SER A 112 8.83 -14.37 5.56
C SER A 112 7.68 -15.15 4.94
N ASP A 113 6.45 -14.90 5.38
CA ASP A 113 5.27 -15.58 4.86
C ASP A 113 4.94 -15.15 3.43
N TYR A 114 5.08 -13.87 3.10
CA TYR A 114 4.95 -13.36 1.74
C TYR A 114 6.00 -13.94 0.78
N THR A 115 7.21 -14.24 1.27
CA THR A 115 8.30 -14.79 0.45
C THR A 115 8.26 -16.31 0.30
N LYS A 116 7.53 -17.04 1.15
CA LYS A 116 7.38 -18.51 1.07
C LYS A 116 6.52 -18.92 -0.12
N GLY A 117 7.07 -19.76 -1.01
CA GLY A 117 6.29 -20.53 -1.98
C GLY A 117 6.10 -19.94 -3.38
N LYS A 118 6.63 -18.75 -3.71
CA LYS A 118 6.44 -18.11 -5.03
C LYS A 118 7.75 -17.81 -5.77
N SER A 119 8.68 -18.76 -5.84
CA SER A 119 9.98 -18.57 -6.50
C SER A 119 9.89 -18.18 -7.98
N LYS A 120 8.86 -18.64 -8.70
CA LYS A 120 8.62 -18.28 -10.11
C LYS A 120 8.40 -16.78 -10.34
N ARG A 121 7.99 -16.04 -9.32
CA ARG A 121 7.72 -14.60 -9.40
C ARG A 121 8.93 -13.73 -9.10
N ASN A 122 10.01 -14.32 -8.57
CA ASN A 122 11.18 -13.56 -8.13
C ASN A 122 11.79 -12.70 -9.25
N ASP A 123 11.67 -13.16 -10.50
CA ASP A 123 12.20 -12.49 -11.68
C ASP A 123 11.18 -11.54 -12.34
N GLU A 124 9.92 -11.50 -11.87
CA GLU A 124 8.93 -10.49 -12.27
C GLU A 124 9.37 -9.12 -11.76
N HIS A 125 9.05 -8.05 -12.50
CA HIS A 125 9.29 -6.70 -11.97
C HIS A 125 8.14 -6.25 -11.07
N CYS A 126 8.47 -5.29 -10.23
CA CYS A 126 7.58 -4.60 -9.32
C CYS A 126 8.00 -3.13 -9.22
N PHE A 127 7.08 -2.30 -8.76
CA PHE A 127 7.33 -0.93 -8.36
C PHE A 127 7.36 -0.85 -6.84
N VAL A 128 8.38 -0.21 -6.28
CA VAL A 128 8.49 0.01 -4.85
C VAL A 128 8.25 1.48 -4.55
N LEU A 129 7.25 1.73 -3.69
CA LEU A 129 6.99 3.01 -3.07
C LEU A 129 7.97 3.17 -1.90
N LEU A 130 8.86 4.16 -1.99
CA LEU A 130 9.86 4.42 -0.96
C LEU A 130 9.52 5.71 -0.21
N THR A 131 9.82 5.75 1.08
CA THR A 131 9.91 7.03 1.79
C THR A 131 11.04 7.87 1.19
N LYS A 132 10.90 9.18 1.29
CA LYS A 132 11.98 10.13 1.03
C LYS A 132 13.06 9.92 2.10
N SER A 133 14.30 9.77 1.66
CA SER A 133 15.43 9.71 2.59
C SER A 133 15.56 11.05 3.33
N THR A 134 15.81 10.99 4.63
CA THR A 134 16.18 12.14 5.45
C THR A 134 17.63 12.01 5.91
N ASP A 135 18.15 13.03 6.59
CA ASP A 135 19.52 13.00 7.13
C ASP A 135 19.73 11.89 8.17
N THR A 136 18.64 11.38 8.76
CA THR A 136 18.67 10.40 9.86
C THR A 136 18.09 9.04 9.48
N LEU A 137 17.35 8.94 8.37
CA LEU A 137 16.65 7.73 7.95
C LEU A 137 16.85 7.50 6.44
N PRO A 138 17.40 6.35 6.01
CA PRO A 138 17.43 6.02 4.59
C PRO A 138 15.99 5.84 4.06
N SER A 139 15.84 5.89 2.73
CA SER A 139 14.58 5.52 2.09
C SER A 139 14.18 4.10 2.47
N LEU A 140 12.99 3.96 3.06
CA LEU A 140 12.42 2.68 3.46
C LEU A 140 11.30 2.28 2.49
N PRO A 141 11.16 0.99 2.15
CA PRO A 141 10.02 0.48 1.42
C PRO A 141 8.76 0.64 2.25
N MET A 142 7.78 1.33 1.67
CA MET A 142 6.42 1.41 2.20
C MET A 142 5.51 0.37 1.54
N MET A 143 5.61 0.22 0.22
CA MET A 143 4.78 -0.71 -0.54
C MET A 143 5.47 -1.25 -1.78
N VAL A 144 5.06 -2.45 -2.20
CA VAL A 144 5.55 -3.14 -3.40
C VAL A 144 4.35 -3.54 -4.26
N TYR A 145 4.35 -3.10 -5.51
CA TYR A 145 3.29 -3.34 -6.47
C TYR A 145 3.80 -4.06 -7.70
N LEU A 146 2.99 -4.87 -8.36
CA LEU A 146 3.47 -5.70 -9.46
C LEU A 146 3.47 -4.93 -10.79
N GLN A 147 4.36 -5.31 -11.71
CA GLN A 147 4.60 -4.58 -12.97
C GLN A 147 3.37 -4.40 -13.86
N ASP A 148 2.40 -5.32 -13.79
CA ASP A 148 1.17 -5.28 -14.59
C ASP A 148 0.30 -4.05 -14.30
N GLU A 149 0.63 -3.27 -13.26
CA GLU A 149 -0.24 -2.25 -12.68
C GLU A 149 0.18 -0.81 -12.93
N ALA A 150 1.24 -0.56 -13.72
CA ALA A 150 1.78 0.75 -14.07
C ALA A 150 1.28 1.88 -13.14
N ILE A 151 1.89 2.06 -11.97
CA ILE A 151 1.35 2.98 -10.96
C ILE A 151 1.86 4.39 -11.21
N ASN A 152 1.01 5.38 -10.96
CA ASN A 152 1.42 6.78 -10.89
C ASN A 152 1.38 7.17 -9.41
N PRO A 153 2.50 7.56 -8.79
CA PRO A 153 2.55 7.86 -7.35
C PRO A 153 1.85 9.19 -7.00
N VAL A 154 0.77 9.55 -7.70
CA VAL A 154 0.05 10.81 -7.47
C VAL A 154 -0.75 10.66 -6.18
N LEU A 155 -0.25 11.30 -5.12
CA LEU A 155 -0.95 11.45 -3.86
C LEU A 155 -1.92 12.62 -3.97
N GLU A 156 -3.17 12.28 -4.20
CA GLU A 156 -4.29 13.18 -3.98
C GLU A 156 -4.89 12.99 -2.59
N THR A 157 -5.83 13.84 -2.21
CA THR A 157 -6.55 13.70 -0.95
C THR A 157 -8.05 13.58 -1.18
N GLY A 158 -8.69 12.72 -0.38
CA GLY A 158 -10.13 12.51 -0.41
C GLY A 158 -10.67 12.27 0.99
N LYS A 159 -11.96 12.54 1.20
CA LYS A 159 -12.62 12.20 2.47
C LYS A 159 -12.88 10.71 2.54
N ALA A 160 -12.70 10.12 3.72
CA ALA A 160 -12.94 8.70 3.95
C ALA A 160 -14.29 8.20 3.39
N LYS A 161 -15.36 8.98 3.57
CA LYS A 161 -16.68 8.63 3.02
C LYS A 161 -16.71 8.58 1.50
N ASP A 162 -16.13 9.59 0.84
CA ASP A 162 -16.16 9.70 -0.61
C ASP A 162 -15.33 8.58 -1.25
N ILE A 163 -14.18 8.26 -0.63
CA ILE A 163 -13.31 7.14 -1.00
C ILE A 163 -14.03 5.80 -0.83
N LEU A 164 -14.69 5.57 0.31
CA LEU A 164 -15.44 4.34 0.56
C LEU A 164 -16.54 4.11 -0.49
N ILE A 165 -17.26 5.17 -0.87
CA ILE A 165 -18.28 5.11 -1.92
C ILE A 165 -17.64 4.77 -3.27
N GLU A 166 -16.52 5.40 -3.62
CA GLU A 166 -15.79 5.13 -4.87
C GLU A 166 -15.37 3.66 -4.96
N MET A 167 -14.76 3.12 -3.89
CA MET A 167 -14.34 1.72 -3.83
C MET A 167 -15.51 0.74 -3.96
N GLN A 168 -16.67 1.05 -3.36
CA GLN A 168 -17.88 0.24 -3.47
C GLN A 168 -18.51 0.26 -4.86
N ILE A 169 -18.34 1.34 -5.63
CA ILE A 169 -18.75 1.39 -7.04
C ILE A 169 -17.84 0.48 -7.89
N CYS A 170 -16.54 0.44 -7.56
CA CYS A 170 -15.55 -0.38 -8.26
C CYS A 170 -15.72 -1.88 -7.94
N CYS A 171 -16.11 -2.21 -6.71
CA CYS A 171 -16.38 -3.57 -6.25
C CYS A 171 -17.79 -3.64 -5.64
N PRO A 172 -18.85 -3.67 -6.47
CA PRO A 172 -20.21 -3.77 -5.97
C PRO A 172 -20.38 -5.11 -5.26
N GLU A 173 -20.75 -5.09 -3.98
CA GLU A 173 -21.04 -6.30 -3.20
C GLU A 173 -22.06 -7.16 -3.97
N GLU A 174 -21.74 -8.44 -4.18
CA GLU A 174 -22.71 -9.39 -4.70
C GLU A 174 -23.87 -9.50 -3.70
N LYS A 175 -25.06 -9.09 -4.13
CA LYS A 175 -26.30 -9.16 -3.34
C LYS A 175 -26.82 -10.58 -3.18
#